data_AF-A0A3D0HQX4-F1
#
_entry.id   AF-A0A3D0HQX4-F1
#
_cell.length_a   1.000
_cell.length_b   1.000
_cell.length_c   1.000
_cell.angle_alpha   90.00
_cell.angle_beta   90.00
_cell.angle_gamma   90.00
#
_symmetry.space_group_name_H-M   'P 1'
#
loop_
_entity.id
_entity.type
_entity.pdbx_description
1 polymer ?
#
loop_
_entity_poly.entity_id
_entity_poly.type
_entity_poly.pdbx_seq_one_letter_code
_entity_poly.pdbx_strand_id
1 'polypeptide(L)'
;KKGSSFVPAGQSTQMIVGATGESDYEIVHVAEALYKNFDLKRVFYSAFVNTTGDPLLPATKEGPPLLREHRLYQADFLLRFYQFKADEIINADNPFLNVQVDPKCNWALNHLEYFPVEVQTADYHTLLRIPGVGVKSARRIMAARRLGKLDYTSLKKFGVVLKRAMYFITCGGKTMVPLRMNERFILTNLLGLRERLPAAVTGEDRYEQLSLLDIYPQGEMEVIGQRRRVR
;
A
#
# COMPACT_ATOMS: atom_id res chain seq x y z
N LYS A 1 17.76 -5.79 43.06
CA LYS A 1 17.46 -4.94 41.87
C LYS A 1 16.90 -5.85 40.78
N LYS A 2 15.61 -5.74 40.45
CA LYS A 2 14.94 -6.55 39.42
C LYS A 2 15.24 -5.91 38.06
N GLY A 3 15.99 -6.60 37.20
CA GLY A 3 16.41 -6.08 35.90
C GLY A 3 15.20 -5.68 35.05
N SER A 4 15.29 -4.53 34.39
CA SER A 4 14.28 -4.05 33.45
C SER A 4 13.99 -5.14 32.41
N SER A 5 12.74 -5.55 32.28
CA SER A 5 12.32 -6.46 31.21
C SER A 5 12.74 -5.86 29.88
N PHE A 6 13.57 -6.59 29.12
CA PHE A 6 13.85 -6.30 27.72
C PHE A 6 12.53 -5.97 27.02
N VAL A 7 12.39 -4.76 26.51
CA VAL A 7 11.21 -4.37 25.72
C VAL A 7 11.37 -5.10 24.39
N PRO A 8 10.47 -5.99 23.96
CA PRO A 8 10.60 -6.71 22.71
C PRO A 8 10.19 -5.75 21.56
N ALA A 9 10.98 -4.71 21.35
CA ALA A 9 10.96 -3.95 20.11
C ALA A 9 11.63 -4.86 19.08
N GLY A 10 10.83 -5.58 18.29
CA GLY A 10 11.35 -6.48 17.26
C GLY A 10 12.30 -5.76 16.29
N GLN A 11 13.04 -6.53 15.50
CA GLN A 11 14.10 -5.98 14.65
C GLN A 11 13.54 -5.21 13.45
N SER A 12 14.24 -4.15 13.04
CA SER A 12 13.96 -3.37 11.83
C SER A 12 15.24 -3.11 11.06
N THR A 13 15.12 -2.87 9.77
CA THR A 13 16.25 -2.49 8.90
C THR A 13 15.90 -1.29 8.02
N GLN A 14 16.90 -0.69 7.37
CA GLN A 14 16.74 0.39 6.41
C GLN A 14 17.46 0.05 5.10
N MET A 15 16.76 0.26 3.98
CA MET A 15 17.27 0.16 2.62
C MET A 15 17.37 1.55 2.01
N ILE A 16 18.49 1.82 1.33
CA ILE A 16 18.70 3.05 0.57
C ILE A 16 18.35 2.77 -0.90
N VAL A 17 17.43 3.54 -1.45
CA VAL A 17 16.82 3.32 -2.77
C VAL A 17 17.41 4.29 -3.78
N GLY A 18 17.92 3.79 -4.89
CA GLY A 18 18.57 4.56 -5.95
C GLY A 18 20.05 4.86 -5.69
N ALA A 19 20.64 4.25 -4.66
CA ALA A 19 22.09 4.30 -4.42
C ALA A 19 22.86 3.34 -5.32
N THR A 20 22.22 2.25 -5.74
CA THR A 20 22.79 1.27 -6.67
C THR A 20 21.88 1.13 -7.89
N GLY A 21 22.24 0.25 -8.83
CA GLY A 21 21.40 -0.06 -9.99
C GLY A 21 20.25 -1.01 -9.68
N GLU A 22 19.78 -1.06 -8.43
CA GLU A 22 18.79 -2.04 -7.99
C GLU A 22 17.39 -1.75 -8.54
N SER A 23 16.69 -2.81 -8.88
CA SER A 23 15.30 -2.78 -9.32
C SER A 23 14.32 -2.81 -8.14
N ASP A 24 13.07 -2.38 -8.37
CA ASP A 24 12.01 -2.54 -7.35
C ASP A 24 11.65 -4.00 -7.15
N TYR A 25 11.77 -4.82 -8.20
CA TYR A 25 11.63 -6.28 -8.12
C TYR A 25 12.55 -6.85 -7.04
N GLU A 26 13.86 -6.55 -7.11
CA GLU A 26 14.84 -7.01 -6.12
C GLU A 26 14.52 -6.49 -4.72
N ILE A 27 14.22 -5.19 -4.57
CA ILE A 27 13.91 -4.58 -3.26
C ILE A 27 12.72 -5.28 -2.60
N VAL A 28 11.61 -5.46 -3.33
CA VAL A 28 10.38 -6.06 -2.79
C VAL A 28 10.61 -7.53 -2.40
N HIS A 29 11.38 -8.28 -3.18
CA HIS A 29 11.73 -9.68 -2.86
C HIS A 29 12.64 -9.79 -1.64
N VAL A 30 13.64 -8.91 -1.52
CA VAL A 30 14.50 -8.86 -0.34
C VAL A 30 13.67 -8.49 0.90
N ALA A 31 12.76 -7.52 0.80
CA ALA A 31 11.86 -7.16 1.89
C ALA A 31 11.01 -8.35 2.35
N GLU A 32 10.40 -9.09 1.41
CA GLU A 32 9.63 -10.29 1.72
C GLU A 32 10.49 -11.37 2.40
N ALA A 33 11.69 -11.62 1.89
CA ALA A 33 12.63 -12.59 2.47
C ALA A 33 13.06 -12.18 3.88
N LEU A 34 13.28 -10.90 4.13
CA LEU A 34 13.60 -10.38 5.46
C LEU A 34 12.47 -10.59 6.46
N TYR A 35 11.21 -10.40 6.04
CA TYR A 35 10.06 -10.70 6.89
C TYR A 35 9.94 -12.21 7.18
N LYS A 36 10.13 -13.06 6.18
CA LYS A 36 9.99 -14.52 6.32
C LYS A 36 11.11 -15.15 7.13
N ASN A 37 12.35 -14.76 6.88
CA ASN A 37 13.54 -15.45 7.40
C ASN A 37 14.07 -14.84 8.71
N PHE A 38 13.77 -13.57 8.99
CA PHE A 38 14.34 -12.86 10.14
C PHE A 38 13.27 -12.25 11.08
N ASP A 39 11.97 -12.52 10.84
CA ASP A 39 10.82 -11.97 11.60
C ASP A 39 10.94 -10.45 11.84
N LEU A 40 11.46 -9.72 10.84
CA LEU A 40 11.55 -8.27 10.92
C LEU A 40 10.15 -7.69 11.15
N LYS A 41 10.06 -6.67 12.01
CA LYS A 41 8.80 -5.94 12.19
C LYS A 41 8.61 -4.86 11.15
N ARG A 42 9.69 -4.38 10.52
CA ARG A 42 9.64 -3.31 9.52
C ARG A 42 10.93 -3.20 8.70
N VAL A 43 10.78 -2.91 7.41
CA VAL A 43 11.80 -2.35 6.53
C VAL A 43 11.48 -0.87 6.30
N PHE A 44 12.47 0.00 6.45
CA PHE A 44 12.39 1.41 6.08
C PHE A 44 13.08 1.61 4.72
N TYR A 45 12.50 2.47 3.89
CA TYR A 45 13.04 2.88 2.60
C TYR A 45 13.41 4.36 2.68
N SER A 46 14.53 4.73 2.07
CA SER A 46 14.96 6.13 1.97
C SER A 46 15.61 6.34 0.61
N ALA A 47 15.11 7.31 -0.14
CA ALA A 47 15.70 7.70 -1.42
C ALA A 47 17.14 8.21 -1.23
N PHE A 48 18.05 7.73 -2.07
CA PHE A 48 19.44 8.17 -2.08
C PHE A 48 19.54 9.65 -2.50
N VAL A 49 20.43 10.38 -1.82
CA VAL A 49 20.79 11.76 -2.14
C VAL A 49 22.30 11.90 -2.13
N ASN A 50 22.89 12.23 -3.29
CA ASN A 50 24.30 12.58 -3.37
C ASN A 50 24.50 14.02 -2.87
N THR A 51 24.90 14.16 -1.61
CA THR A 51 25.21 15.46 -0.98
C THR A 51 26.66 15.90 -1.20
N THR A 52 27.53 14.99 -1.61
CA THR A 52 28.98 15.22 -1.72
C THR A 52 29.39 15.77 -3.09
N GLY A 53 28.58 15.54 -4.14
CA GLY A 53 28.91 15.89 -5.51
C GLY A 53 29.93 14.95 -6.16
N ASP A 54 30.25 13.82 -5.52
CA ASP A 54 31.16 12.81 -6.07
C ASP A 54 30.59 12.23 -7.38
N PRO A 55 31.32 12.30 -8.50
CA PRO A 55 30.87 11.76 -9.79
C PRO A 55 30.80 10.23 -9.83
N LEU A 56 31.39 9.52 -8.86
CA LEU A 56 31.29 8.06 -8.72
C LEU A 56 29.95 7.61 -8.11
N LEU A 57 29.21 8.53 -7.50
CA LEU A 57 27.89 8.28 -6.93
C LEU A 57 26.78 8.66 -7.93
N PRO A 58 25.60 8.01 -7.87
CA PRO A 58 24.47 8.38 -8.71
C PRO A 58 24.15 9.87 -8.64
N ALA A 59 23.94 10.49 -9.81
CA ALA A 59 23.63 11.90 -9.89
C ALA A 59 22.17 12.15 -9.46
N THR A 60 21.97 12.94 -8.39
CA THR A 60 20.63 13.37 -7.93
C THR A 60 20.14 14.67 -8.61
N LYS A 61 20.45 14.89 -9.90
CA LYS A 61 20.10 16.13 -10.61
C LYS A 61 18.58 16.37 -10.71
N GLU A 62 17.80 15.29 -10.79
CA GLU A 62 16.33 15.34 -10.82
C GLU A 62 15.70 15.26 -9.42
N GLY A 63 16.53 15.33 -8.36
CA GLY A 63 16.12 15.13 -6.97
C GLY A 63 16.04 13.65 -6.57
N PRO A 64 15.85 13.35 -5.28
CA PRO A 64 15.63 11.99 -4.81
C PRO A 64 14.36 11.39 -5.45
N PRO A 65 14.33 10.09 -5.77
CA PRO A 65 13.15 9.42 -6.33
C PRO A 65 12.05 9.20 -5.26
N LEU A 66 11.49 10.28 -4.71
CA LEU A 66 10.48 10.24 -3.62
C LEU A 66 9.23 9.46 -3.99
N LEU A 67 8.81 9.52 -5.26
CA LEU A 67 7.68 8.72 -5.76
C LEU A 67 7.98 7.22 -5.72
N ARG A 68 9.20 6.82 -6.05
CA ARG A 68 9.66 5.43 -5.99
C ARG A 68 9.67 4.94 -4.55
N GLU A 69 10.24 5.73 -3.63
CA GLU A 69 10.22 5.44 -2.18
C GLU A 69 8.78 5.23 -1.68
N HIS A 70 7.88 6.14 -2.04
CA HIS A 70 6.47 6.05 -1.66
C HIS A 70 5.80 4.77 -2.19
N ARG A 71 6.06 4.37 -3.45
CA ARG A 71 5.53 3.13 -4.02
C ARG A 71 6.09 1.88 -3.34
N LEU A 72 7.37 1.88 -2.96
CA LEU A 72 7.97 0.78 -2.19
C LEU A 72 7.31 0.63 -0.81
N TYR A 73 7.03 1.73 -0.11
CA TYR A 73 6.26 1.66 1.14
C TYR A 73 4.85 1.11 0.94
N GLN A 74 4.17 1.48 -0.15
CA GLN A 74 2.86 0.91 -0.45
C GLN A 74 2.93 -0.59 -0.76
N ALA A 75 3.95 -1.05 -1.49
CA ALA A 75 4.18 -2.47 -1.76
C ALA A 75 4.49 -3.25 -0.47
N ASP A 76 5.35 -2.71 0.40
CA ASP A 76 5.66 -3.28 1.73
C ASP A 76 4.41 -3.46 2.58
N PHE A 77 3.48 -2.49 2.53
CA PHE A 77 2.22 -2.57 3.23
C PHE A 77 1.36 -3.75 2.76
N LEU A 78 1.37 -4.04 1.45
CA LEU A 78 0.66 -5.18 0.89
C LEU A 78 1.24 -6.51 1.38
N LEU A 79 2.57 -6.64 1.41
CA LEU A 79 3.26 -7.82 1.93
C LEU A 79 2.84 -8.11 3.37
N ARG A 80 2.87 -7.09 4.22
CA ARG A 80 2.72 -7.27 5.68
C ARG A 80 1.28 -7.42 6.15
N PHE A 81 0.35 -6.72 5.51
CA PHE A 81 -1.00 -6.58 6.04
C PHE A 81 -2.10 -7.07 5.10
N TYR A 82 -1.81 -7.20 3.80
CA TYR A 82 -2.78 -7.64 2.79
C TYR A 82 -2.54 -9.06 2.29
N GLN A 83 -1.54 -9.76 2.84
CA GLN A 83 -1.20 -11.14 2.47
C GLN A 83 -0.81 -11.30 1.00
N PHE A 84 -0.28 -10.23 0.39
CA PHE A 84 0.35 -10.31 -0.92
C PHE A 84 1.72 -11.00 -0.80
N LYS A 85 2.09 -11.72 -1.84
CA LYS A 85 3.48 -12.14 -2.09
C LYS A 85 4.19 -11.16 -3.00
N ALA A 86 5.52 -11.15 -2.95
CA ALA A 86 6.34 -10.29 -3.82
C ALA A 86 6.02 -10.51 -5.31
N ASP A 87 5.93 -11.78 -5.74
CA ASP A 87 5.58 -12.17 -7.11
C ASP A 87 4.20 -11.69 -7.57
N GLU A 88 3.28 -11.43 -6.64
CA GLU A 88 1.97 -10.85 -6.99
C GLU A 88 2.08 -9.35 -7.23
N ILE A 89 3.01 -8.66 -6.56
CA ILE A 89 3.14 -7.21 -6.64
C ILE A 89 3.94 -6.79 -7.87
N ILE A 90 5.01 -7.53 -8.17
CA ILE A 90 6.01 -7.16 -9.18
C ILE A 90 6.68 -8.41 -9.78
N ASN A 91 7.02 -8.35 -11.07
CA ASN A 91 7.65 -9.46 -11.79
C ASN A 91 8.96 -9.01 -12.45
N ALA A 92 9.77 -9.97 -12.89
CA ALA A 92 11.09 -9.69 -13.48
C ALA A 92 11.00 -9.03 -14.86
N ASP A 93 9.92 -9.27 -15.62
CA ASP A 93 9.71 -8.70 -16.95
C ASP A 93 9.43 -7.18 -16.90
N ASN A 94 8.77 -6.73 -15.82
CA ASN A 94 8.54 -5.33 -15.51
C ASN A 94 9.05 -5.02 -14.09
N PRO A 95 10.37 -4.82 -13.92
CA PRO A 95 11.03 -4.86 -12.61
C PRO A 95 10.94 -3.54 -11.83
N PHE A 96 10.09 -2.61 -12.27
CA PHE A 96 9.87 -1.31 -11.61
C PHE A 96 8.38 -1.08 -11.32
N LEU A 97 8.09 -0.52 -10.15
CA LEU A 97 6.73 -0.18 -9.76
C LEU A 97 6.22 1.02 -10.57
N ASN A 98 4.94 0.99 -10.92
CA ASN A 98 4.30 2.11 -11.58
C ASN A 98 4.24 3.33 -10.62
N VAL A 99 4.93 4.41 -10.97
CA VAL A 99 4.95 5.63 -10.15
C VAL A 99 3.59 6.34 -10.11
N GLN A 100 2.75 6.17 -11.14
CA GLN A 100 1.46 6.85 -11.27
C GLN A 100 0.31 6.11 -10.59
N VAL A 101 0.42 4.80 -10.41
CA VAL A 101 -0.66 3.93 -9.88
C VAL A 101 -0.16 3.17 -8.67
N ASP A 102 -0.91 3.17 -7.56
CA ASP A 102 -0.50 2.40 -6.39
C ASP A 102 -0.46 0.89 -6.67
N PRO A 103 0.44 0.12 -6.03
CA PRO A 103 0.66 -1.28 -6.36
C PRO A 103 -0.61 -2.15 -6.27
N LYS A 104 -1.55 -1.81 -5.39
CA LYS A 104 -2.80 -2.56 -5.23
C LYS A 104 -3.77 -2.31 -6.38
N CYS A 105 -3.94 -1.05 -6.80
CA CYS A 105 -4.68 -0.74 -8.02
C CYS A 105 -4.00 -1.34 -9.25
N ASN A 106 -2.67 -1.24 -9.35
CA ASN A 106 -1.92 -1.80 -10.45
C ASN A 106 -2.13 -3.31 -10.57
N TRP A 107 -2.08 -4.04 -9.45
CA TRP A 107 -2.42 -5.45 -9.41
C TRP A 107 -3.84 -5.73 -9.91
N ALA A 108 -4.83 -4.98 -9.41
CA ALA A 108 -6.23 -5.19 -9.78
C ALA A 108 -6.52 -4.89 -11.26
N LEU A 109 -5.84 -3.90 -11.84
CA LEU A 109 -5.93 -3.57 -13.26
C LEU A 109 -5.33 -4.66 -14.16
N ASN A 110 -4.27 -5.32 -13.71
CA ASN A 110 -3.65 -6.42 -14.44
C ASN A 110 -4.37 -7.77 -14.25
N HIS A 111 -5.33 -7.84 -13.33
CA HIS A 111 -6.07 -9.07 -13.02
C HIS A 111 -7.59 -8.83 -12.98
N LEU A 112 -8.12 -8.25 -14.05
CA LEU A 112 -9.55 -7.92 -14.17
C LEU A 112 -10.47 -9.15 -14.14
N GLU A 113 -9.94 -10.34 -14.42
CA GLU A 113 -10.65 -11.62 -14.36
C GLU A 113 -11.18 -11.97 -12.97
N TYR A 114 -10.64 -11.39 -11.90
CA TYR A 114 -11.16 -11.57 -10.54
C TYR A 114 -12.30 -10.61 -10.19
N PHE A 115 -12.66 -9.68 -11.08
CA PHE A 115 -13.62 -8.63 -10.82
C PHE A 115 -14.86 -8.72 -11.75
N PRO A 116 -16.04 -8.28 -11.27
CA PRO A 116 -16.29 -7.67 -9.97
C PRO A 116 -16.43 -8.70 -8.84
N VAL A 117 -16.06 -8.28 -7.63
CA VAL A 117 -16.20 -9.09 -6.41
C VAL A 117 -17.53 -8.80 -5.72
N GLU A 118 -18.30 -9.85 -5.44
CA GLU A 118 -19.51 -9.73 -4.62
C GLU A 118 -19.17 -9.58 -3.14
N VAL A 119 -19.38 -8.38 -2.61
CA VAL A 119 -18.99 -8.01 -1.24
C VAL A 119 -19.86 -8.68 -0.19
N GLN A 120 -21.02 -9.24 -0.53
CA GLN A 120 -21.81 -10.03 0.41
C GLN A 120 -21.20 -11.43 0.69
N THR A 121 -20.46 -12.01 -0.26
CA THR A 121 -20.06 -13.44 -0.19
C THR A 121 -18.55 -13.67 -0.25
N ALA A 122 -17.78 -12.81 -0.91
CA ALA A 122 -16.34 -13.00 -1.12
C ALA A 122 -15.55 -13.22 0.19
N ASP A 123 -14.61 -14.15 0.23
CA ASP A 123 -13.84 -14.40 1.44
C ASP A 123 -12.96 -13.19 1.83
N TYR A 124 -12.38 -13.25 3.04
CA TYR A 124 -11.58 -12.17 3.59
C TYR A 124 -10.36 -11.82 2.72
N HIS A 125 -9.68 -12.82 2.16
CA HIS A 125 -8.50 -12.61 1.33
C HIS A 125 -8.89 -11.93 0.00
N THR A 126 -9.97 -12.38 -0.63
CA THR A 126 -10.52 -11.73 -1.83
C THR A 126 -10.91 -10.27 -1.56
N LEU A 127 -11.52 -9.98 -0.41
CA LEU A 127 -11.81 -8.59 -0.01
C LEU A 127 -10.55 -7.72 0.10
N LEU A 128 -9.43 -8.29 0.59
CA LEU A 128 -8.15 -7.60 0.68
C LEU A 128 -7.55 -7.29 -0.70
N ARG A 129 -8.00 -7.91 -1.78
CA ARG A 129 -7.53 -7.62 -3.14
C ARG A 129 -8.23 -6.42 -3.78
N ILE A 130 -9.40 -6.04 -3.30
CA ILE A 130 -10.20 -4.94 -3.86
C ILE A 130 -9.55 -3.57 -3.59
N PRO A 131 -9.28 -2.76 -4.63
CA PRO A 131 -8.84 -1.38 -4.46
C PRO A 131 -9.81 -0.54 -3.62
N GLY A 132 -9.29 0.21 -2.65
CA GLY A 132 -10.11 1.01 -1.73
C GLY A 132 -10.73 0.24 -0.55
N VAL A 133 -10.54 -1.08 -0.46
CA VAL A 133 -10.88 -1.86 0.74
C VAL A 133 -9.61 -2.11 1.56
N GLY A 134 -9.57 -1.57 2.78
CA GLY A 134 -8.48 -1.79 3.73
C GLY A 134 -8.68 -2.97 4.67
N VAL A 135 -7.67 -3.34 5.46
CA VAL A 135 -7.72 -4.45 6.43
C VAL A 135 -8.87 -4.28 7.43
N LYS A 136 -9.02 -3.06 7.98
CA LYS A 136 -10.11 -2.74 8.91
C LYS A 136 -11.48 -2.85 8.23
N SER A 137 -11.60 -2.31 7.02
CA SER A 137 -12.84 -2.35 6.26
C SER A 137 -13.24 -3.77 5.88
N ALA A 138 -12.29 -4.61 5.43
CA ALA A 138 -12.52 -6.02 5.14
C ALA A 138 -13.03 -6.79 6.37
N ARG A 139 -12.45 -6.54 7.57
CA ARG A 139 -12.95 -7.15 8.81
C ARG A 139 -14.36 -6.68 9.17
N ARG A 140 -14.64 -5.37 9.03
CA ARG A 140 -15.97 -4.81 9.27
C ARG A 140 -17.02 -5.38 8.30
N ILE A 141 -16.68 -5.55 7.03
CA ILE A 141 -17.51 -6.22 6.03
C ILE A 141 -17.83 -7.63 6.48
N MET A 142 -16.82 -8.44 6.83
CA MET A 142 -17.00 -9.82 7.27
C MET A 142 -17.92 -9.93 8.49
N ALA A 143 -17.77 -9.03 9.47
CA ALA A 143 -18.62 -8.98 10.66
C ALA A 143 -20.07 -8.58 10.31
N ALA A 144 -20.24 -7.56 9.47
CA ALA A 144 -21.55 -7.00 9.14
C ALA A 144 -22.41 -7.94 8.28
N ARG A 145 -21.82 -8.81 7.46
CA ARG A 145 -22.57 -9.82 6.67
C ARG A 145 -23.47 -10.71 7.51
N ARG A 146 -23.11 -10.94 8.78
CA ARG A 146 -23.89 -11.75 9.72
C ARG A 146 -25.14 -11.04 10.22
N LEU A 147 -25.17 -9.72 10.13
CA LEU A 147 -26.25 -8.86 10.64
C LEU A 147 -27.24 -8.47 9.55
N GLY A 148 -26.87 -8.57 8.27
CA GLY A 148 -27.77 -8.23 7.17
C GLY A 148 -27.09 -8.13 5.82
N LYS A 149 -27.85 -7.63 4.84
CA LYS A 149 -27.36 -7.34 3.49
C LYS A 149 -26.53 -6.07 3.50
N LEU A 150 -25.41 -6.10 2.78
CA LEU A 150 -24.54 -4.96 2.59
C LEU A 150 -24.98 -4.14 1.39
N ASP A 151 -24.92 -2.82 1.52
CA ASP A 151 -25.09 -1.85 0.45
C ASP A 151 -23.91 -0.87 0.43
N TYR A 152 -23.81 -0.07 -0.62
CA TYR A 152 -22.74 0.92 -0.77
C TYR A 152 -22.69 1.93 0.39
N THR A 153 -23.84 2.30 0.96
CA THR A 153 -23.92 3.17 2.13
C THR A 153 -23.22 2.55 3.34
N SER A 154 -23.43 1.25 3.58
CA SER A 154 -22.78 0.50 4.65
C SER A 154 -21.27 0.40 4.41
N LEU A 155 -20.85 0.13 3.17
CA LEU A 155 -19.42 0.07 2.82
C LEU A 155 -18.70 1.38 3.11
N LYS A 156 -19.31 2.52 2.77
CA LYS A 156 -18.77 3.85 3.11
C LYS A 156 -18.59 4.02 4.62
N LYS A 157 -19.58 3.61 5.43
CA LYS A 157 -19.50 3.66 6.90
C LYS A 157 -18.40 2.76 7.46
N PHE A 158 -18.08 1.66 6.79
CA PHE A 158 -16.98 0.77 7.18
C PHE A 158 -15.59 1.31 6.82
N GLY A 159 -15.51 2.43 6.11
CA GLY A 159 -14.28 3.06 5.67
C GLY A 159 -13.79 2.60 4.30
N VAL A 160 -14.64 1.93 3.51
CA VAL A 160 -14.31 1.61 2.12
C VAL A 160 -14.25 2.90 1.31
N VAL A 161 -13.15 3.09 0.58
CA VAL A 161 -12.97 4.21 -0.35
C VAL A 161 -13.75 3.91 -1.62
N LEU A 162 -15.05 4.23 -1.62
CA LEU A 162 -15.95 3.90 -2.72
C LEU A 162 -15.50 4.44 -4.08
N LYS A 163 -14.88 5.63 -4.13
CA LYS A 163 -14.36 6.19 -5.39
C LYS A 163 -13.36 5.27 -6.11
N ARG A 164 -12.67 4.40 -5.38
CA ARG A 164 -11.76 3.37 -5.92
C ARG A 164 -12.49 2.03 -6.07
N ALA A 165 -13.21 1.61 -5.04
CA ALA A 165 -13.81 0.28 -4.97
C ALA A 165 -14.97 0.08 -5.95
N MET A 166 -15.70 1.14 -6.33
CA MET A 166 -16.93 1.04 -7.12
C MET A 166 -16.76 0.39 -8.50
N TYR A 167 -15.54 0.37 -9.04
CA TYR A 167 -15.22 -0.29 -10.31
C TYR A 167 -15.00 -1.80 -10.16
N PHE A 168 -14.82 -2.29 -8.93
CA PHE A 168 -14.34 -3.63 -8.64
C PHE A 168 -15.35 -4.47 -7.85
N ILE A 169 -16.50 -3.91 -7.45
CA ILE A 169 -17.41 -4.59 -6.51
C ILE A 169 -18.87 -4.53 -6.91
N THR A 170 -19.60 -5.56 -6.49
CA THR A 170 -21.06 -5.56 -6.41
C THR A 170 -21.52 -5.64 -4.95
N CYS A 171 -22.75 -5.15 -4.71
CA CYS A 171 -23.49 -5.37 -3.48
C CYS A 171 -24.82 -6.02 -3.81
N GLY A 172 -24.96 -7.31 -3.51
CA GLY A 172 -26.17 -8.07 -3.83
C GLY A 172 -26.48 -8.10 -5.33
N GLY A 173 -25.44 -8.27 -6.16
CA GLY A 173 -25.53 -8.31 -7.62
C GLY A 173 -25.70 -6.94 -8.29
N LYS A 174 -25.76 -5.84 -7.52
CA LYS A 174 -25.91 -4.49 -8.06
C LYS A 174 -24.56 -3.79 -8.12
N THR A 175 -24.30 -3.09 -9.23
CA THR A 175 -23.15 -2.22 -9.42
C THR A 175 -23.54 -0.77 -9.12
N MET A 176 -22.59 0.05 -8.65
CA MET A 176 -22.84 1.49 -8.41
C MET A 176 -22.76 2.32 -9.69
N VAL A 177 -21.91 1.87 -10.63
CA VAL A 177 -21.77 2.43 -11.97
C VAL A 177 -21.92 1.31 -13.00
N PRO A 178 -22.33 1.59 -14.25
CA PRO A 178 -22.28 0.60 -15.32
C PRO A 178 -20.83 0.10 -15.49
N LEU A 179 -20.56 -1.15 -15.10
CA LEU A 179 -19.23 -1.72 -15.16
C LEU A 179 -18.92 -2.10 -16.60
N ARG A 180 -18.07 -1.31 -17.25
CA ARG A 180 -17.25 -1.79 -18.36
C ARG A 180 -15.92 -2.20 -17.78
N MET A 181 -15.69 -3.51 -17.64
CA MET A 181 -14.40 -4.08 -17.21
C MET A 181 -13.40 -3.90 -18.34
N ASN A 182 -12.95 -2.67 -18.51
CA ASN A 182 -11.96 -2.25 -19.48
C ASN A 182 -10.87 -1.51 -18.71
N GLU A 183 -9.67 -2.07 -18.75
CA GLU A 183 -8.51 -1.55 -18.04
C GLU A 183 -8.29 -0.06 -18.29
N ARG A 184 -8.30 0.37 -19.56
CA ARG A 184 -8.08 1.77 -19.95
C ARG A 184 -9.14 2.71 -19.39
N PHE A 185 -10.41 2.28 -19.37
CA PHE A 185 -11.49 3.05 -18.76
C PHE A 185 -11.28 3.20 -17.26
N ILE A 186 -11.00 2.10 -16.55
CA ILE A 186 -10.81 2.11 -15.09
C ILE A 186 -9.56 2.92 -14.73
N LEU A 187 -8.45 2.71 -15.42
CA LEU A 187 -7.20 3.44 -15.23
C LEU A 187 -7.39 4.95 -15.40
N THR A 188 -8.07 5.38 -16.47
CA THR A 188 -8.33 6.81 -16.72
C THR A 188 -9.10 7.44 -15.57
N ASN A 189 -10.12 6.74 -15.06
CA ASN A 189 -10.89 7.22 -13.92
C ASN A 189 -10.07 7.22 -12.63
N LEU A 190 -9.28 6.18 -12.35
CA LEU A 190 -8.42 6.10 -11.16
C LEU A 190 -7.35 7.21 -11.16
N LEU A 191 -6.72 7.47 -12.30
CA LEU A 191 -5.74 8.55 -12.46
C LEU A 191 -6.40 9.94 -12.34
N GLY A 192 -7.61 10.10 -12.89
CA GLY A 192 -8.41 11.32 -12.74
C GLY A 192 -8.82 11.59 -11.28
N LEU A 193 -8.89 10.56 -10.44
CA LEU A 193 -9.20 10.65 -9.01
C LEU A 193 -8.00 10.98 -8.12
N ARG A 194 -6.87 11.40 -8.74
CA ARG A 194 -5.55 11.74 -8.15
C ARG A 194 -5.48 11.44 -6.66
N GLU A 195 -4.77 10.37 -6.31
CA GLU A 195 -4.25 10.20 -4.96
C GLU A 195 -3.46 11.49 -4.65
N ARG A 196 -3.96 12.33 -3.73
CA ARG A 196 -3.15 13.43 -3.24
C ARG A 196 -1.99 12.78 -2.50
N LEU A 197 -0.85 12.68 -3.18
CA LEU A 197 0.42 12.48 -2.53
C LEU A 197 0.63 13.67 -1.57
N PRO A 198 1.30 13.49 -0.43
CA PRO A 198 1.61 14.59 0.48
C PRO A 198 2.24 15.76 -0.28
N ALA A 199 2.01 17.00 0.16
CA ALA A 199 2.51 18.20 -0.54
C ALA A 199 4.04 18.20 -0.75
N ALA A 200 4.78 17.51 0.14
CA ALA A 200 6.22 17.25 0.02
C ALA A 200 6.62 16.46 -1.24
N VAL A 201 5.69 15.70 -1.83
CA VAL A 201 5.90 14.89 -3.05
C VAL A 201 5.50 15.66 -4.31
N THR A 202 4.69 16.72 -4.20
CA THR A 202 4.22 17.52 -5.36
C THR A 202 5.19 18.62 -5.79
N GLY A 203 6.34 18.76 -5.13
CA GLY A 203 7.43 19.63 -5.57
C GLY A 203 7.30 21.11 -5.16
N GLU A 204 6.65 21.43 -4.04
CA GLU A 204 6.73 22.76 -3.44
C GLU A 204 8.08 22.91 -2.69
N ASP A 205 9.18 23.17 -3.43
CA ASP A 205 10.52 23.64 -3.05
C ASP A 205 11.22 23.08 -1.78
N ARG A 206 10.70 22.02 -1.16
CA ARG A 206 11.30 21.36 0.01
C ARG A 206 11.29 19.85 -0.18
N TYR A 207 12.47 19.29 -0.39
CA TYR A 207 12.70 17.85 -0.29
C TYR A 207 12.70 17.45 1.20
N GLU A 208 11.51 17.27 1.77
CA GLU A 208 11.35 16.70 3.11
C GLU A 208 11.05 15.20 3.00
N GLN A 209 11.82 14.39 3.74
CA GLN A 209 11.64 12.95 3.79
C GLN A 209 10.26 12.63 4.40
N LEU A 210 9.53 11.70 3.78
CA LEU A 210 8.19 11.31 4.23
C LEU A 210 8.24 10.82 5.67
N SER A 211 7.35 11.35 6.52
CA SER A 211 7.22 10.84 7.88
C SER A 211 6.34 9.59 7.90
N LEU A 212 6.51 8.78 8.94
CA LEU A 212 5.65 7.63 9.23
C LEU A 212 4.16 7.97 9.32
N LEU A 213 3.78 9.23 9.54
CA LEU A 213 2.38 9.63 9.70
C LEU A 213 1.74 9.98 8.35
N ASP A 214 2.56 10.33 7.35
CA ASP A 214 2.10 10.76 6.03
C ASP A 214 1.72 9.57 5.13
N ILE A 215 2.28 8.39 5.45
CA ILE A 215 2.15 7.17 4.64
C ILE A 215 0.97 6.30 5.12
N TYR A 216 0.60 6.39 6.40
CA TYR A 216 -0.46 5.57 7.00
C TYR A 216 -1.74 6.39 7.13
N PRO A 217 -2.88 5.96 6.55
CA PRO A 217 -4.16 6.62 6.80
C PRO A 217 -4.39 6.68 8.31
N GLN A 218 -4.70 7.86 8.85
CA GLN A 218 -4.77 8.11 10.30
C GLN A 218 -5.69 7.14 11.08
N GLY A 219 -6.54 6.39 10.38
CA GLY A 219 -7.35 5.31 10.94
C GLY A 219 -6.65 3.96 11.12
N GLU A 220 -5.39 3.72 10.70
CA GLU A 220 -4.75 2.40 10.78
C GLU A 220 -3.71 2.25 11.91
N MET A 221 -3.23 3.37 12.48
CA MET A 221 -2.25 3.38 13.58
C MET A 221 -2.77 2.83 14.92
N GLU A 222 -4.08 2.91 15.20
CA GLU A 222 -4.66 2.41 16.46
C GLU A 222 -4.52 0.89 16.66
N VAL A 223 -4.25 0.13 15.59
CA VAL A 223 -4.04 -1.34 15.70
C VAL A 223 -2.58 -1.66 16.08
N ILE A 224 -1.67 -0.71 15.91
CA ILE A 224 -0.23 -0.89 16.17
C ILE A 224 0.13 -0.50 17.61
N GLY A 225 -0.77 0.19 18.34
CA GLY A 225 -0.53 0.67 19.70
C GLY A 225 -1.51 0.14 20.73
N GLN A 226 -1.37 -1.10 21.19
CA GLN A 226 -1.93 -1.47 22.49
C GLN A 226 -1.05 -0.91 23.62
N ARG A 227 -1.61 0.08 24.33
CA ARG A 227 -1.24 0.65 25.64
C ARG A 227 0.05 1.47 25.71
N ARG A 228 -0.12 2.79 25.50
CA ARG A 228 0.36 3.77 26.48
C ARG A 228 -0.81 4.70 26.84
N ARG A 229 -1.46 4.42 27.97
CA ARG A 229 -2.14 5.49 28.72
C ARG A 229 -1.03 6.40 29.22
N VAL A 230 -1.06 7.65 28.79
CA VAL A 230 -0.23 8.72 29.32
C VAL A 230 -0.69 8.97 30.76
N ARG A 231 0.23 8.78 31.71
CA ARG A 231 0.32 9.57 32.93
C ARG A 231 1.68 10.22 32.89
#